data_AF-A0A1I0DN79-F1
#
_entry.id   AF-A0A1I0DN79-F1
#
_cell.length_a   1.000
_cell.length_b   1.000
_cell.length_c   1.000
_cell.angle_alpha   90.00
_cell.angle_beta   90.00
_cell.angle_gamma   90.00
#
_symmetry.space_group_name_H-M   'P 1'
#
loop_
_entity.id
_entity.type
_entity.pdbx_description
1 polymer ?
#
loop_
_entity_poly.entity_id
_entity_poly.type
_entity_poly.pdbx_seq_one_letter_code
_entity_poly.pdbx_strand_id
1 'polypeptide(L)'
;MKRKLILLIIASTLLLSACNQSSGETNSQELQENTVNSATSSPTNDEAPSSNSSTEDYSDYVGLWSTDGSRITDSGTEFNIEIEGDKITNASLYTQTSSFDRFAEVDNITGTIIDGTCTYEFTDDGWDNSGTLLIQLKDNTITIDVEDFVLSEDNVIGYGINGHYDLIKVQDDDSQTATSDTTLNKYNDDWTEEQILAEIDKRSQYKDETSYYPDFLKYKEVVCECTDISVDCYPLFNTDTQYYQATDFENVPPVIIHLAKNEIYARHGYIFTDEDLNNFYLTQLWYLPEVQASDFDDSVFNEYEKYNLELLSKLDTY
;
A
#
# COMPACT_ATOMS: atom_id res chain seq x y z
N MET A 1 4.11 -31.94 -5.61
CA MET A 1 5.46 -31.89 -5.01
C MET A 1 5.40 -30.90 -3.86
N LYS A 2 5.72 -31.33 -2.63
CA LYS A 2 5.62 -30.49 -1.43
C LYS A 2 6.75 -29.45 -1.45
N ARG A 3 6.44 -28.17 -1.69
CA ARG A 3 7.36 -27.08 -1.38
C ARG A 3 7.11 -26.69 0.08
N LYS A 4 8.15 -26.84 0.90
CA LYS A 4 8.16 -26.42 2.30
C LYS A 4 8.23 -24.89 2.31
N LEU A 5 7.24 -24.25 2.91
CA LEU A 5 7.31 -22.83 3.25
C LEU A 5 8.36 -22.67 4.34
N ILE A 6 9.42 -21.91 4.06
CA ILE A 6 10.45 -21.56 5.05
C ILE A 6 9.91 -20.34 5.79
N LEU A 7 9.46 -20.52 7.03
CA LEU A 7 9.26 -19.41 7.97
C LEU A 7 10.62 -18.77 8.24
N LEU A 8 10.79 -17.54 7.80
CA LEU A 8 11.96 -16.73 8.11
C LEU A 8 11.67 -15.98 9.42
N ILE A 9 11.94 -16.62 10.55
CA ILE A 9 11.87 -15.98 11.86
C ILE A 9 13.10 -15.07 11.98
N ILE A 10 12.91 -13.77 11.79
CA ILE A 10 13.92 -12.77 12.10
C ILE A 10 13.93 -12.60 13.62
N ALA A 11 14.79 -13.38 14.28
CA ALA A 11 15.09 -13.21 15.69
C ALA A 11 16.01 -11.99 15.86
N SER A 12 15.44 -10.83 16.16
CA SER A 12 16.17 -9.62 16.50
C SER A 12 16.81 -9.76 17.89
N THR A 13 18.04 -10.27 17.94
CA THR A 13 18.84 -10.23 19.17
C THR A 13 19.34 -8.81 19.40
N LEU A 14 18.74 -8.13 20.39
CA LEU A 14 19.28 -6.92 21.02
C LEU A 14 20.71 -7.18 21.51
N LEU A 15 21.70 -6.61 20.81
CA LEU A 15 23.03 -6.41 21.34
C LEU A 15 23.20 -4.94 21.72
N LEU A 16 22.97 -4.65 23.00
CA LEU A 16 23.49 -3.46 23.65
C LEU A 16 25.02 -3.49 23.56
N SER A 17 25.63 -2.46 22.97
CA SER A 17 27.04 -2.16 23.17
C SER A 17 27.21 -0.69 23.46
N ALA A 18 27.90 -0.47 24.58
CA ALA A 18 28.00 0.77 25.31
C ALA A 18 28.99 1.77 24.70
N CYS A 19 28.78 3.03 25.08
CA CYS A 19 29.58 4.21 24.80
C CYS A 19 31.10 4.01 24.95
N ASN A 20 31.87 4.75 24.14
CA ASN A 20 33.06 5.40 24.68
C ASN A 20 33.33 6.76 24.00
N GLN A 21 33.39 7.81 24.82
CA GLN A 21 33.85 9.15 24.47
C GLN A 21 35.38 9.22 24.61
N SER A 22 36.06 9.95 23.72
CA SER A 22 37.25 10.71 24.10
C SER A 22 37.52 11.85 23.11
N SER A 23 37.35 13.05 23.66
CA SER A 23 37.85 14.38 23.30
C SER A 23 39.16 14.51 22.51
N GLY A 24 39.26 15.61 21.76
CA GLY A 24 40.53 16.23 21.36
C GLY A 24 40.35 17.46 20.48
N GLU A 25 40.29 18.65 21.09
CA GLU A 25 40.41 19.96 20.44
C GLU A 25 41.79 20.13 19.76
N THR A 26 41.88 21.01 18.74
CA THR A 26 42.71 22.25 18.75
C THR A 26 43.18 22.63 17.33
N ASN A 27 42.56 23.69 16.80
CA ASN A 27 43.18 24.93 16.29
C ASN A 27 44.33 24.84 15.24
N SER A 28 44.15 25.50 14.08
CA SER A 28 44.83 26.79 13.77
C SER A 28 45.10 27.01 12.27
N GLN A 29 44.84 28.26 11.88
CA GLN A 29 45.60 29.12 10.97
C GLN A 29 45.23 29.24 9.48
N GLU A 30 44.69 30.43 9.20
CA GLU A 30 44.72 31.21 7.97
C GLU A 30 46.10 31.31 7.32
N LEU A 31 46.13 31.58 6.01
CA LEU A 31 46.93 32.67 5.43
C LEU A 31 46.39 33.07 4.05
N GLN A 32 46.25 34.38 3.89
CA GLN A 32 45.75 35.09 2.70
C GLN A 32 46.86 35.35 1.65
N GLU A 33 46.35 35.58 0.43
CA GLU A 33 46.67 36.71 -0.48
C GLU A 33 47.81 36.67 -1.51
N ASN A 34 47.43 37.27 -2.66
CA ASN A 34 48.19 38.14 -3.58
C ASN A 34 48.95 37.53 -4.77
N THR A 35 48.98 38.09 -6.00
CA THR A 35 48.22 39.09 -6.80
C THR A 35 48.83 39.09 -8.25
N VAL A 36 48.12 39.71 -9.22
CA VAL A 36 48.55 40.47 -10.43
C VAL A 36 48.74 39.81 -11.82
N ASN A 37 47.77 40.12 -12.70
CA ASN A 37 47.76 40.59 -14.11
C ASN A 37 49.05 40.70 -14.98
N SER A 38 48.91 40.35 -16.27
CA SER A 38 49.13 41.29 -17.39
C SER A 38 48.61 40.79 -18.74
N ALA A 39 48.11 41.74 -19.54
CA ALA A 39 47.45 41.60 -20.85
C ALA A 39 48.41 41.50 -22.04
N THR A 40 47.92 41.09 -23.23
CA THR A 40 47.92 41.83 -24.54
C THR A 40 47.36 40.95 -25.68
N SER A 41 46.87 41.59 -26.74
CA SER A 41 45.76 41.30 -27.68
C SER A 41 46.06 40.67 -29.07
N SER A 42 45.09 39.86 -29.55
CA SER A 42 44.46 39.74 -30.92
C SER A 42 45.26 39.31 -32.18
N PRO A 43 44.62 38.87 -33.31
CA PRO A 43 43.29 38.25 -33.57
C PRO A 43 43.34 37.02 -34.54
N THR A 44 42.25 36.23 -34.71
CA THR A 44 41.69 35.74 -36.03
C THR A 44 40.55 34.69 -35.90
N ASN A 45 39.43 35.01 -36.56
CA ASN A 45 38.39 34.24 -37.28
C ASN A 45 37.88 32.84 -36.85
N ASP A 46 36.54 32.79 -36.79
CA ASP A 46 35.60 31.82 -37.38
C ASP A 46 35.69 30.33 -36.98
N GLU A 47 34.83 29.92 -36.05
CA GLU A 47 33.68 29.02 -36.30
C GLU A 47 32.97 28.77 -34.97
N ALA A 48 31.73 29.29 -34.83
CA ALA A 48 30.86 28.90 -33.73
C ALA A 48 30.38 27.46 -33.99
N PRO A 49 30.52 26.51 -33.04
CA PRO A 49 29.81 25.26 -33.16
C PRO A 49 28.33 25.56 -32.99
N SER A 50 27.57 25.31 -34.05
CA SER A 50 26.11 25.22 -34.00
C SER A 50 25.74 24.17 -32.96
N SER A 51 25.39 24.61 -31.76
CA SER A 51 24.62 23.81 -30.83
C SER A 51 23.22 23.70 -31.42
N ASN A 52 22.95 22.62 -32.15
CA ASN A 52 21.58 22.17 -32.35
C ASN A 52 21.03 21.77 -30.97
N SER A 53 20.51 22.73 -30.21
CA SER A 53 19.54 22.40 -29.17
C SER A 53 18.23 22.16 -29.90
N SER A 54 17.99 20.91 -30.30
CA SER A 54 16.61 20.45 -30.36
C SER A 54 16.10 20.57 -28.94
N THR A 55 15.34 21.62 -28.66
CA THR A 55 14.50 21.66 -27.45
C THR A 55 13.61 20.43 -27.55
N GLU A 56 13.88 19.44 -26.71
CA GLU A 56 13.06 18.25 -26.63
C GLU A 56 11.65 18.68 -26.24
N ASP A 57 10.67 18.17 -26.98
CA ASP A 57 9.26 18.48 -26.76
C ASP A 57 8.66 17.40 -25.88
N TYR A 58 8.29 17.79 -24.67
CA TYR A 58 7.68 16.92 -23.67
C TYR A 58 6.17 17.14 -23.53
N SER A 59 5.55 17.91 -24.44
CA SER A 59 4.12 18.22 -24.37
C SER A 59 3.23 16.97 -24.42
N ASP A 60 3.68 15.89 -25.07
CA ASP A 60 2.98 14.60 -25.09
C ASP A 60 2.91 13.92 -23.72
N TYR A 61 3.73 14.32 -22.75
CA TYR A 61 3.70 13.80 -21.38
C TYR A 61 2.71 14.53 -20.48
N VAL A 62 2.20 15.69 -20.89
CA VAL A 62 1.22 16.46 -20.09
C VAL A 62 -0.09 15.67 -19.93
N GLY A 63 -0.62 15.67 -18.71
CA GLY A 63 -1.90 15.06 -18.36
C GLY A 63 -1.78 14.02 -17.25
N LEU A 64 -2.77 13.14 -17.19
CA LEU A 64 -2.88 12.09 -16.19
C LEU A 64 -2.34 10.75 -16.71
N TRP A 65 -1.58 10.08 -15.87
CA TRP A 65 -1.00 8.78 -16.10
C TRP A 65 -1.34 7.85 -14.93
N SER A 66 -1.52 6.57 -15.17
CA SER A 66 -1.80 5.61 -14.11
C SER A 66 -1.20 4.25 -14.41
N THR A 67 -1.18 3.37 -13.40
CA THR A 67 -0.67 2.00 -13.52
C THR A 67 -1.43 1.14 -14.53
N ASP A 68 -2.68 1.46 -14.82
CA ASP A 68 -3.56 0.70 -15.73
C ASP A 68 -4.02 1.51 -16.96
N GLY A 69 -3.67 2.80 -17.05
CA GLY A 69 -4.16 3.70 -18.11
C GLY A 69 -5.63 4.13 -17.95
N SER A 70 -6.20 3.92 -16.76
CA SER A 70 -7.55 4.30 -16.36
C SER A 70 -7.54 5.12 -15.07
N ARG A 71 -8.66 5.77 -14.72
CA ARG A 71 -8.80 6.42 -13.41
C ARG A 71 -8.82 5.37 -12.31
N ILE A 72 -8.02 5.56 -11.27
CA ILE A 72 -7.98 4.62 -10.15
C ILE A 72 -9.23 4.81 -9.28
N THR A 73 -9.89 3.70 -8.94
CA THR A 73 -11.09 3.69 -8.07
C THR A 73 -10.79 3.10 -6.71
N ASP A 74 -10.00 2.01 -6.65
CA ASP A 74 -9.70 1.32 -5.40
C ASP A 74 -8.23 1.21 -5.08
N SER A 75 -7.46 0.53 -5.93
CA SER A 75 -6.02 0.37 -5.75
C SER A 75 -5.28 0.76 -7.01
N GLY A 76 -4.20 1.52 -6.86
CA GLY A 76 -3.36 1.92 -7.98
C GLY A 76 -2.61 3.21 -7.71
N THR A 77 -1.91 3.68 -8.73
CA THR A 77 -1.14 4.92 -8.68
C THR A 77 -1.50 5.82 -9.85
N GLU A 78 -1.72 7.09 -9.58
CA GLU A 78 -1.95 8.16 -10.54
C GLU A 78 -0.82 9.19 -10.47
N PHE A 79 -0.39 9.69 -11.63
CA PHE A 79 0.57 10.77 -11.76
C PHE A 79 0.02 11.83 -12.70
N ASN A 80 -0.32 13.00 -12.17
CA ASN A 80 -0.74 14.14 -12.97
C ASN A 80 0.45 15.07 -13.16
N ILE A 81 0.75 15.44 -14.41
CA ILE A 81 1.94 16.22 -14.75
C ILE A 81 1.64 17.36 -15.72
N GLU A 82 2.16 18.54 -15.39
CA GLU A 82 2.12 19.76 -16.20
C GLU A 82 3.55 20.15 -16.59
N ILE A 83 3.76 20.42 -17.88
CA ILE A 83 5.09 20.73 -18.45
C ILE A 83 5.00 21.97 -19.33
N GLU A 84 5.96 22.88 -19.16
CA GLU A 84 6.20 24.01 -20.04
C GLU A 84 7.65 23.95 -20.57
N GLY A 85 7.81 23.55 -21.85
CA GLY A 85 9.12 23.35 -22.45
C GLY A 85 9.85 22.16 -21.83
N ASP A 86 10.99 22.44 -21.17
CA ASP A 86 11.82 21.47 -20.45
C ASP A 86 11.58 21.48 -18.93
N LYS A 87 10.48 22.06 -18.46
CA LYS A 87 10.19 22.19 -17.03
C LYS A 87 8.88 21.54 -16.65
N ILE A 88 8.94 20.67 -15.64
CA ILE A 88 7.76 20.27 -14.88
C ILE A 88 7.37 21.47 -14.02
N THR A 89 6.25 22.10 -14.33
CA THR A 89 5.74 23.29 -13.62
C THR A 89 4.90 22.93 -12.41
N ASN A 90 4.26 21.77 -12.46
CA ASN A 90 3.53 21.15 -11.37
C ASN A 90 3.33 19.67 -11.69
N ALA A 91 3.39 18.81 -10.67
CA ALA A 91 2.95 17.44 -10.78
C ALA A 91 2.55 16.90 -9.39
N SER A 92 1.73 15.86 -9.38
CA SER A 92 1.39 15.10 -8.18
C SER A 92 1.43 13.61 -8.47
N LEU A 93 2.02 12.86 -7.54
CA LEU A 93 2.03 11.40 -7.52
C LEU A 93 1.14 10.95 -6.37
N TYR A 94 0.11 10.17 -6.68
CA TYR A 94 -0.89 9.71 -5.72
C TYR A 94 -1.02 8.19 -5.81
N THR A 95 -1.00 7.51 -4.66
CA THR A 95 -1.26 6.08 -4.57
C THR A 95 -2.32 5.79 -3.54
N GLN A 96 -3.22 4.87 -3.86
CA GLN A 96 -4.29 4.48 -2.96
C GLN A 96 -4.45 2.97 -2.86
N THR A 97 -4.97 2.55 -1.72
CA THR A 97 -5.69 1.31 -1.55
C THR A 97 -6.92 1.62 -0.69
N SER A 98 -7.99 2.10 -1.34
CA SER A 98 -9.24 2.56 -0.74
C SER A 98 -9.82 1.51 0.22
N SER A 99 -9.76 0.24 -0.18
CA SER A 99 -10.22 -0.90 0.60
C SER A 99 -9.40 -1.15 1.85
N PHE A 100 -8.36 -0.37 2.15
CA PHE A 100 -7.65 -0.35 3.43
C PHE A 100 -7.53 1.06 4.03
N ASP A 101 -8.25 2.06 3.51
CA ASP A 101 -8.16 3.47 3.92
C ASP A 101 -6.71 4.01 3.83
N ARG A 102 -5.96 3.55 2.82
CA ARG A 102 -4.55 3.90 2.63
C ARG A 102 -4.40 4.85 1.45
N PHE A 103 -3.87 6.03 1.70
CA PHE A 103 -3.67 7.08 0.71
C PHE A 103 -2.32 7.75 0.94
N ALA A 104 -1.51 7.88 -0.09
CA ALA A 104 -0.24 8.60 -0.03
C ALA A 104 -0.10 9.52 -1.25
N GLU A 105 0.46 10.71 -1.05
CA GLU A 105 0.59 11.74 -2.07
C GLU A 105 1.90 12.50 -1.91
N VAL A 106 2.59 12.71 -3.03
CA VAL A 106 3.62 13.74 -3.17
C VAL A 106 3.11 14.78 -4.16
N ASP A 107 2.90 16.00 -3.70
CA ASP A 107 2.37 17.12 -4.49
C ASP A 107 3.45 18.16 -4.83
N ASN A 108 3.09 19.16 -5.63
CA ASN A 108 3.97 20.28 -5.98
C ASN A 108 5.34 19.86 -6.53
N ILE A 109 5.36 18.74 -7.26
CA ILE A 109 6.55 18.22 -7.91
C ILE A 109 6.94 19.19 -9.03
N THR A 110 8.17 19.69 -8.98
CA THR A 110 8.70 20.62 -9.98
C THR A 110 10.14 20.28 -10.31
N GLY A 111 10.59 20.62 -11.51
CA GLY A 111 11.98 20.36 -11.89
C GLY A 111 12.27 20.63 -13.35
N THR A 112 13.55 20.51 -13.71
CA THR A 112 14.01 20.62 -15.11
C THR A 112 14.27 19.23 -15.65
N ILE A 113 13.70 18.96 -16.81
CA ILE A 113 13.86 17.70 -17.53
C ILE A 113 15.17 17.78 -18.33
N ILE A 114 16.06 16.83 -18.08
CA ILE A 114 17.35 16.71 -18.76
C ILE A 114 17.43 15.30 -19.34
N ASP A 115 17.50 15.19 -20.67
CA ASP A 115 17.55 13.91 -21.39
C ASP A 115 16.42 12.94 -20.97
N GLY A 116 15.20 13.46 -20.90
CA GLY A 116 13.99 12.72 -20.50
C GLY A 116 13.85 12.47 -19.00
N THR A 117 14.75 12.98 -18.16
CA THR A 117 14.79 12.65 -16.73
C THR A 117 14.61 13.90 -15.87
N CYS A 118 13.86 13.78 -14.78
CA CYS A 118 13.73 14.80 -13.74
C CYS A 118 13.80 14.14 -12.36
N THR A 119 14.46 14.78 -11.39
CA THR A 119 14.53 14.32 -10.00
C THR A 119 13.80 15.27 -9.07
N TYR A 120 13.11 14.75 -8.06
CA TYR A 120 12.44 15.55 -7.04
C TYR A 120 12.56 14.90 -5.66
N GLU A 121 13.10 15.64 -4.68
CA GLU A 121 13.16 15.20 -3.28
C GLU A 121 11.83 15.51 -2.58
N PHE A 122 11.25 14.50 -1.92
CA PHE A 122 10.08 14.67 -1.05
C PHE A 122 10.43 14.28 0.38
N THR A 123 9.80 14.96 1.34
CA THR A 123 10.06 14.77 2.77
C THR A 123 8.91 14.11 3.52
N ASP A 124 7.74 14.04 2.87
CA ASP A 124 6.52 13.45 3.41
C ASP A 124 5.63 13.05 2.22
N ASP A 125 5.08 11.85 2.27
CA ASP A 125 4.12 11.27 1.32
C ASP A 125 2.73 11.10 1.94
N GLY A 126 2.48 11.70 3.11
CA GLY A 126 1.30 11.48 3.94
C GLY A 126 1.47 10.36 4.98
N TRP A 127 2.60 9.66 4.94
CA TRP A 127 3.00 8.61 5.90
C TRP A 127 4.35 8.92 6.57
N ASP A 128 4.78 10.19 6.55
CA ASP A 128 6.06 10.66 7.06
C ASP A 128 7.29 10.00 6.39
N ASN A 129 7.10 9.32 5.24
CA ASN A 129 8.22 8.77 4.49
C ASN A 129 8.89 9.84 3.64
N SER A 130 10.16 9.64 3.29
CA SER A 130 10.90 10.54 2.42
C SER A 130 11.71 9.78 1.37
N GLY A 131 12.14 10.49 0.33
CA GLY A 131 12.95 9.91 -0.74
C GLY A 131 13.13 10.86 -1.92
N THR A 132 13.67 10.33 -3.01
CA THR A 132 13.90 11.06 -4.26
C THR A 132 13.16 10.35 -5.39
N LEU A 133 12.19 11.04 -6.00
CA LEU A 133 11.54 10.58 -7.21
C LEU A 133 12.51 10.76 -8.39
N LEU A 134 12.84 9.68 -9.07
CA LEU A 134 13.50 9.67 -10.37
C LEU A 134 12.44 9.45 -11.45
N ILE A 135 12.00 10.55 -12.07
CA ILE A 135 10.93 10.57 -13.07
C ILE A 135 11.57 10.47 -14.46
N GLN A 136 11.17 9.49 -15.25
CA GLN A 136 11.69 9.28 -16.60
C GLN A 136 10.54 9.28 -17.62
N LEU A 137 10.67 10.14 -18.62
CA LEU A 137 9.71 10.34 -19.70
C LEU A 137 10.25 9.66 -20.96
N LYS A 138 9.77 8.46 -21.28
CA LYS A 138 10.30 7.69 -22.41
C LYS A 138 9.27 6.76 -23.04
N ASP A 139 9.34 6.59 -24.37
CA ASP A 139 8.60 5.57 -25.12
C ASP A 139 7.08 5.55 -24.84
N ASN A 140 6.46 6.74 -24.69
CA ASN A 140 5.05 6.91 -24.30
C ASN A 140 4.68 6.30 -22.95
N THR A 141 5.65 6.21 -22.03
CA THR A 141 5.48 5.78 -20.65
C THR A 141 6.16 6.77 -19.72
N ILE A 142 5.64 6.88 -18.49
CA ILE A 142 6.35 7.55 -17.40
C ILE A 142 6.75 6.48 -16.41
N THR A 143 8.04 6.35 -16.13
CA THR A 143 8.52 5.53 -15.02
C THR A 143 8.96 6.42 -13.87
N ILE A 144 8.65 5.98 -12.65
CA ILE A 144 9.07 6.68 -11.44
C ILE A 144 9.73 5.66 -10.51
N ASP A 145 11.02 5.84 -10.24
CA ASP A 145 11.74 5.11 -9.21
C ASP A 145 11.88 5.98 -7.96
N VAL A 146 11.70 5.41 -6.77
CA VAL A 146 11.95 6.08 -5.50
C VAL A 146 13.33 5.68 -4.98
N GLU A 147 14.29 6.58 -5.17
CA GLU A 147 15.66 6.46 -4.67
C GLU A 147 15.81 7.04 -3.25
N ASP A 148 16.85 6.61 -2.53
CA ASP A 148 17.17 7.08 -1.18
C ASP A 148 15.98 7.06 -0.19
N PHE A 149 15.08 6.09 -0.36
CA PHE A 149 13.86 5.97 0.45
C PHE A 149 14.18 5.80 1.94
N VAL A 150 13.50 6.57 2.77
CA VAL A 150 13.52 6.49 4.23
C VAL A 150 12.09 6.26 4.73
N LEU A 151 11.86 5.07 5.26
CA LEU A 151 10.63 4.70 5.97
C LEU A 151 10.58 5.41 7.34
N SER A 152 9.45 6.03 7.66
CA SER A 152 9.22 6.62 8.99
C SER A 152 9.21 5.55 10.09
N GLU A 153 9.77 5.88 11.27
CA GLU A 153 9.69 5.01 12.46
C GLU A 153 8.24 4.86 12.96
N ASP A 154 7.38 5.84 12.68
CA ASP A 154 5.97 5.84 13.05
C ASP A 154 5.09 5.10 12.01
N ASN A 155 5.63 4.83 10.81
CA ASN A 155 4.96 4.06 9.76
C ASN A 155 5.19 2.56 9.95
N VAL A 156 4.40 1.97 10.83
CA VAL A 156 4.53 0.55 11.21
C VAL A 156 4.09 -0.44 10.13
N ILE A 157 3.29 0.00 9.14
CA ILE A 157 2.76 -0.89 8.09
C ILE A 157 3.56 -0.84 6.78
N GLY A 158 4.48 0.13 6.65
CA GLY A 158 5.34 0.26 5.46
C GLY A 158 4.63 0.76 4.20
N TYR A 159 3.43 1.34 4.34
CA TYR A 159 2.68 1.89 3.21
C TYR A 159 3.20 3.28 2.83
N GLY A 160 3.15 3.64 1.55
CA GLY A 160 3.55 4.95 1.08
C GLY A 160 4.05 4.93 -0.37
N ILE A 161 4.64 6.04 -0.79
CA ILE A 161 5.26 6.18 -2.11
C ILE A 161 6.69 5.65 -2.04
N ASN A 162 6.90 4.44 -2.56
CA ASN A 162 8.18 3.75 -2.58
C ASN A 162 8.28 2.77 -3.77
N GLY A 163 9.49 2.34 -4.09
CA GLY A 163 9.71 1.35 -5.14
C GLY A 163 9.67 1.94 -6.55
N HIS A 164 8.97 1.25 -7.46
CA HIS A 164 8.96 1.54 -8.89
C HIS A 164 7.52 1.57 -9.43
N TYR A 165 7.25 2.53 -10.31
CA TYR A 165 5.96 2.70 -10.97
C TYR A 165 6.14 2.77 -12.48
N ASP A 166 5.42 1.90 -13.20
CA ASP A 166 5.24 1.97 -14.65
C ASP A 166 3.87 2.60 -14.93
N LEU A 167 3.84 3.78 -15.57
CA LEU A 167 2.62 4.54 -15.78
C LEU A 167 2.32 4.72 -17.27
N ILE A 168 1.05 4.56 -17.62
CA ILE A 168 0.51 4.68 -18.97
C ILE A 168 -0.53 5.80 -19.00
N LYS A 169 -0.64 6.50 -20.12
CA LYS A 169 -1.49 7.69 -20.25
C LYS A 169 -2.98 7.34 -20.15
N VAL A 170 -3.68 8.00 -19.23
CA VAL A 170 -5.13 7.85 -19.08
C VAL A 170 -5.85 8.45 -20.28
N GLN A 171 -6.77 7.70 -20.88
CA GLN A 171 -7.55 8.15 -22.04
C GLN A 171 -8.86 8.82 -21.60
N ASP A 172 -9.30 9.86 -22.31
CA ASP A 172 -10.52 10.63 -21.99
C ASP A 172 -11.85 9.82 -22.08
N ASP A 173 -11.83 8.61 -22.67
CA ASP A 173 -13.01 7.74 -22.85
C ASP A 173 -13.06 6.61 -21.81
N ASP A 174 -12.58 6.89 -20.60
CA ASP A 174 -12.61 5.94 -19.49
C ASP A 174 -13.96 5.98 -18.77
N SER A 175 -15.02 5.77 -19.55
CA SER A 175 -16.26 5.25 -18.99
C SER A 175 -16.00 3.79 -18.66
N GLN A 176 -15.50 3.52 -17.45
CA GLN A 176 -15.36 2.17 -16.96
C GLN A 176 -16.69 1.44 -17.17
N THR A 177 -16.69 0.46 -18.07
CA THR A 177 -17.71 -0.57 -18.09
C THR A 177 -17.46 -1.46 -16.90
N ALA A 178 -17.85 -1.00 -15.71
CA ALA A 178 -18.03 -1.85 -14.55
C ALA A 178 -19.03 -2.94 -14.97
N THR A 179 -18.51 -4.13 -15.26
CA THR A 179 -19.33 -5.30 -15.51
C THR A 179 -20.18 -5.51 -14.28
N SER A 180 -21.49 -5.26 -14.41
CA SER A 180 -22.49 -5.22 -13.34
C SER A 180 -22.80 -6.58 -12.70
N ASP A 181 -21.81 -7.48 -12.65
CA ASP A 181 -21.94 -8.75 -11.96
C ASP A 181 -21.78 -8.54 -10.46
N THR A 182 -22.91 -8.28 -9.80
CA THR A 182 -23.01 -8.13 -8.35
C THR A 182 -22.97 -9.47 -7.61
N THR A 183 -22.76 -10.58 -8.31
CA THR A 183 -22.71 -11.91 -7.68
C THR A 183 -21.41 -12.05 -6.90
N LEU A 184 -21.56 -12.33 -5.60
CA LEU A 184 -20.43 -12.62 -4.71
C LEU A 184 -19.94 -14.05 -4.94
N ASN A 185 -18.64 -14.21 -5.12
CA ASN A 185 -17.93 -15.47 -5.21
C ASN A 185 -17.06 -15.67 -3.98
N LYS A 186 -16.87 -16.94 -3.61
CA LYS A 186 -16.00 -17.34 -2.50
C LYS A 186 -14.55 -17.46 -2.97
N TYR A 187 -13.62 -16.93 -2.18
CA TYR A 187 -12.17 -16.99 -2.41
C TYR A 187 -11.68 -18.42 -2.66
N ASN A 188 -10.68 -18.53 -3.55
CA ASN A 188 -9.92 -19.75 -3.79
C ASN A 188 -8.42 -19.40 -3.91
N ASP A 189 -7.56 -20.28 -3.39
CA ASP A 189 -6.10 -20.12 -3.36
C ASP A 189 -5.46 -19.98 -4.75
N ASP A 190 -6.19 -20.30 -5.83
CA ASP A 190 -5.74 -20.17 -7.22
C ASP A 190 -6.09 -18.83 -7.89
N TRP A 191 -6.77 -17.93 -7.17
CA TRP A 191 -7.11 -16.61 -7.68
C TRP A 191 -5.89 -15.75 -7.93
N THR A 192 -5.93 -14.99 -9.02
CA THR A 192 -4.98 -13.90 -9.27
C THR A 192 -5.28 -12.72 -8.35
N GLU A 193 -4.28 -11.85 -8.16
CA GLU A 193 -4.45 -10.57 -7.46
C GLU A 193 -5.58 -9.72 -8.05
N GLU A 194 -5.69 -9.65 -9.39
CA GLU A 194 -6.79 -8.98 -10.08
C GLU A 194 -8.17 -9.56 -9.71
N GLN A 195 -8.28 -10.89 -9.58
CA GLN A 195 -9.52 -11.54 -9.18
C GLN A 195 -9.87 -11.25 -7.72
N ILE A 196 -8.86 -11.18 -6.83
CA ILE A 196 -9.06 -10.81 -5.43
C ILE A 196 -9.54 -9.36 -5.34
N LEU A 197 -8.87 -8.43 -6.03
CA LEU A 197 -9.21 -7.01 -6.04
C LEU A 197 -10.61 -6.76 -6.61
N ALA A 198 -10.97 -7.40 -7.73
CA ALA A 198 -12.31 -7.28 -8.30
C ALA A 198 -13.41 -7.80 -7.36
N GLU A 199 -13.10 -8.79 -6.53
CA GLU A 199 -14.04 -9.35 -5.57
C GLU A 199 -14.12 -8.53 -4.26
N ILE A 200 -13.02 -7.86 -3.88
CA ILE A 200 -12.98 -6.84 -2.82
C ILE A 200 -13.83 -5.63 -3.23
N ASP A 201 -13.68 -5.13 -4.46
CA ASP A 201 -14.45 -3.98 -4.97
C ASP A 201 -15.97 -4.21 -4.86
N LYS A 202 -16.46 -5.40 -5.26
CA LYS A 202 -17.88 -5.77 -5.08
C LYS A 202 -18.38 -5.66 -3.64
N ARG A 203 -17.48 -5.80 -2.66
CA ARG A 203 -17.78 -5.80 -1.21
C ARG A 203 -17.47 -4.47 -0.54
N SER A 204 -16.87 -3.51 -1.24
CA SER A 204 -16.42 -2.23 -0.68
C SER A 204 -17.52 -1.53 0.12
N GLN A 205 -18.77 -1.53 -0.38
CA GLN A 205 -19.92 -0.95 0.33
C GLN A 205 -20.14 -1.53 1.74
N TYR A 206 -19.93 -2.84 1.93
CA TYR A 206 -20.17 -3.48 3.23
C TYR A 206 -19.11 -3.10 4.26
N LYS A 207 -17.92 -2.72 3.79
CA LYS A 207 -16.82 -2.25 4.64
C LYS A 207 -17.18 -0.91 5.29
N ASP A 208 -17.81 -0.01 4.54
CA ASP A 208 -18.25 1.29 5.05
C ASP A 208 -19.49 1.17 5.96
N GLU A 209 -20.26 0.09 5.81
CA GLU A 209 -21.48 -0.16 6.56
C GLU A 209 -21.28 -1.01 7.83
N THR A 210 -20.04 -1.36 8.19
CA THR A 210 -19.73 -2.10 9.42
C THR A 210 -18.80 -1.35 10.36
N SER A 211 -19.06 -1.43 11.66
CA SER A 211 -18.18 -0.88 12.70
C SER A 211 -17.00 -1.81 13.05
N TYR A 212 -17.04 -3.07 12.64
CA TYR A 212 -16.06 -4.11 13.03
C TYR A 212 -14.76 -4.05 12.21
N TYR A 213 -14.88 -3.97 10.88
CA TYR A 213 -14.13 -3.05 10.04
C TYR A 213 -12.71 -2.65 10.52
N PRO A 214 -12.58 -1.40 11.04
CA PRO A 214 -11.29 -0.85 11.50
C PRO A 214 -10.56 -1.66 12.56
N ASP A 215 -11.27 -2.19 13.57
CA ASP A 215 -10.63 -2.96 14.65
C ASP A 215 -10.12 -4.32 14.14
N PHE A 216 -10.86 -4.95 13.24
CA PHE A 216 -10.43 -6.15 12.52
C PHE A 216 -9.17 -5.89 11.69
N LEU A 217 -9.18 -4.83 10.85
CA LEU A 217 -8.04 -4.49 10.01
C LEU A 217 -6.79 -4.22 10.86
N LYS A 218 -6.93 -3.41 11.91
CA LYS A 218 -5.84 -3.12 12.84
C LYS A 218 -5.28 -4.39 13.49
N TYR A 219 -6.15 -5.32 13.89
CA TYR A 219 -5.71 -6.59 14.46
C TYR A 219 -4.94 -7.42 13.42
N LYS A 220 -5.42 -7.50 12.18
CA LYS A 220 -4.77 -8.22 11.08
C LYS A 220 -3.40 -7.64 10.75
N GLU A 221 -3.29 -6.33 10.65
CA GLU A 221 -2.05 -5.65 10.31
C GLU A 221 -1.01 -5.73 11.44
N VAL A 222 -1.42 -5.40 12.67
CA VAL A 222 -0.47 -5.22 13.78
C VAL A 222 -0.16 -6.53 14.49
N VAL A 223 -1.16 -7.42 14.63
CA VAL A 223 -1.01 -8.66 15.42
C VAL A 223 -0.78 -9.87 14.52
N CYS A 224 -1.46 -9.94 13.37
CA CYS A 224 -1.24 -11.03 12.42
C CYS A 224 -0.15 -10.72 11.38
N GLU A 225 0.41 -9.50 11.38
CA GLU A 225 1.42 -9.04 10.42
C GLU A 225 0.97 -9.23 8.95
N CYS A 226 -0.35 -9.12 8.72
CA CYS A 226 -0.98 -9.31 7.42
C CYS A 226 -1.34 -7.94 6.84
N THR A 227 -0.49 -7.41 5.98
CA THR A 227 -0.64 -6.06 5.39
C THR A 227 -0.96 -6.07 3.88
N ASP A 228 -0.98 -7.24 3.26
CA ASP A 228 -1.28 -7.44 1.84
C ASP A 228 -2.79 -7.66 1.57
N ILE A 229 -3.16 -7.90 0.32
CA ILE A 229 -4.55 -8.13 -0.12
C ILE A 229 -5.20 -9.40 0.45
N SER A 230 -4.47 -10.23 1.20
CA SER A 230 -4.99 -11.47 1.79
C SER A 230 -5.73 -11.27 3.11
N VAL A 231 -5.82 -10.03 3.62
CA VAL A 231 -6.49 -9.68 4.88
C VAL A 231 -7.88 -10.33 5.01
N ASP A 232 -8.68 -10.27 3.94
CA ASP A 232 -10.06 -10.77 3.89
C ASP A 232 -10.19 -12.17 3.24
N CYS A 233 -9.09 -12.80 2.82
CA CYS A 233 -9.09 -14.08 2.11
C CYS A 233 -9.29 -15.29 3.02
N TYR A 234 -8.94 -15.16 4.31
CA TYR A 234 -8.93 -16.28 5.25
C TYR A 234 -9.66 -15.94 6.57
N PRO A 235 -10.27 -16.94 7.23
CA PRO A 235 -10.81 -16.78 8.58
C PRO A 235 -9.77 -16.27 9.58
N LEU A 236 -10.21 -15.60 10.65
CA LEU A 236 -9.37 -15.10 11.73
C LEU A 236 -8.67 -16.24 12.48
N PHE A 237 -9.40 -17.33 12.74
CA PHE A 237 -8.92 -18.45 13.54
C PHE A 237 -9.23 -19.79 12.86
N ASN A 238 -8.45 -20.83 13.17
CA ASN A 238 -8.66 -22.19 12.66
C ASN A 238 -9.66 -22.96 13.54
N THR A 239 -10.83 -22.34 13.80
CA THR A 239 -11.86 -22.83 14.74
C THR A 239 -12.47 -24.17 14.33
N ASP A 240 -12.32 -24.54 13.06
CA ASP A 240 -12.80 -25.79 12.44
C ASP A 240 -11.81 -26.95 12.53
N THR A 241 -10.55 -26.69 12.87
CA THR A 241 -9.46 -27.69 12.78
C THR A 241 -8.55 -27.76 14.01
N GLN A 242 -8.67 -26.83 14.96
CA GLN A 242 -7.85 -26.78 16.17
C GLN A 242 -8.67 -26.52 17.43
N TYR A 243 -8.28 -27.14 18.55
CA TYR A 243 -8.77 -26.77 19.88
C TYR A 243 -7.98 -25.59 20.44
N TYR A 244 -8.67 -24.52 20.84
CA TYR A 244 -8.04 -23.39 21.51
C TYR A 244 -8.12 -23.50 23.05
N GLN A 245 -7.36 -22.70 23.76
CA GLN A 245 -7.46 -22.52 25.22
C GLN A 245 -7.68 -21.04 25.53
N ALA A 246 -8.17 -20.74 26.73
CA ALA A 246 -8.40 -19.34 27.13
C ALA A 246 -7.12 -18.47 27.04
N THR A 247 -5.94 -19.07 27.23
CA THR A 247 -4.64 -18.38 27.10
C THR A 247 -4.33 -17.95 25.67
N ASP A 248 -4.91 -18.60 24.65
CA ASP A 248 -4.72 -18.21 23.24
C ASP A 248 -5.43 -16.87 22.94
N PHE A 249 -6.37 -16.45 23.81
CA PHE A 249 -7.15 -15.22 23.68
C PHE A 249 -6.81 -14.16 24.74
N GLU A 250 -5.79 -14.38 25.59
CA GLU A 250 -5.50 -13.49 26.73
C GLU A 250 -5.20 -12.04 26.31
N ASN A 251 -4.58 -11.85 25.15
CA ASN A 251 -4.27 -10.53 24.58
C ASN A 251 -5.08 -10.22 23.31
N VAL A 252 -6.11 -11.01 23.02
CA VAL A 252 -6.97 -10.78 21.86
C VAL A 252 -8.06 -9.77 22.24
N PRO A 253 -8.27 -8.68 21.48
CA PRO A 253 -9.27 -7.68 21.80
C PRO A 253 -10.69 -8.29 21.89
N PRO A 254 -11.57 -7.81 22.79
CA PRO A 254 -12.92 -8.37 22.94
C PRO A 254 -13.74 -8.42 21.64
N VAL A 255 -13.62 -7.39 20.80
CA VAL A 255 -14.26 -7.34 19.47
C VAL A 255 -13.77 -8.48 18.56
N ILE A 256 -12.48 -8.83 18.59
CA ILE A 256 -11.93 -9.92 17.79
C ILE A 256 -12.40 -11.29 18.33
N ILE A 257 -12.58 -11.43 19.64
CA ILE A 257 -13.18 -12.63 20.25
C ILE A 257 -14.64 -12.76 19.80
N HIS A 258 -15.39 -11.65 19.77
CA HIS A 258 -16.77 -11.62 19.26
C HIS A 258 -16.84 -12.10 17.81
N LEU A 259 -15.96 -11.60 16.94
CA LEU A 259 -15.87 -12.02 15.54
C LEU A 259 -15.40 -13.49 15.42
N ALA A 260 -14.45 -13.96 16.23
CA ALA A 260 -14.03 -15.35 16.22
C ALA A 260 -15.16 -16.33 16.59
N LYS A 261 -16.01 -15.94 17.55
CA LYS A 261 -17.18 -16.73 17.96
C LYS A 261 -18.20 -16.84 16.82
N ASN A 262 -18.51 -15.70 16.19
CA ASN A 262 -19.48 -15.65 15.10
C ASN A 262 -18.93 -16.26 13.79
N GLU A 263 -17.61 -16.33 13.63
CA GLU A 263 -16.94 -16.96 12.49
C GLU A 263 -17.35 -18.44 12.34
N ILE A 264 -17.53 -19.13 13.46
CA ILE A 264 -17.99 -20.52 13.49
C ILE A 264 -19.34 -20.66 12.77
N TYR A 265 -20.25 -19.69 12.90
CA TYR A 265 -21.52 -19.69 12.16
C TYR A 265 -21.31 -19.30 10.69
N ALA A 266 -20.48 -18.28 10.43
CA ALA A 266 -20.18 -17.81 9.09
C ALA A 266 -19.57 -18.91 8.20
N ARG A 267 -18.72 -19.79 8.76
CA ARG A 267 -18.14 -20.94 8.05
C ARG A 267 -19.18 -21.87 7.43
N HIS A 268 -20.39 -21.90 7.98
CA HIS A 268 -21.53 -22.69 7.48
C HIS A 268 -22.59 -21.82 6.78
N GLY A 269 -22.21 -20.62 6.33
CA GLY A 269 -23.05 -19.73 5.53
C GLY A 269 -24.21 -19.10 6.29
N TYR A 270 -24.13 -19.03 7.62
CA TYR A 270 -25.17 -18.41 8.46
C TYR A 270 -25.40 -16.94 8.09
N ILE A 271 -26.63 -16.59 7.74
CA ILE A 271 -27.03 -15.21 7.47
C ILE A 271 -27.35 -14.51 8.78
N PHE A 272 -26.55 -13.50 9.13
CA PHE A 272 -26.69 -12.79 10.39
C PHE A 272 -27.88 -11.83 10.38
N THR A 273 -28.67 -11.85 11.45
CA THR A 273 -29.79 -10.92 11.63
C THR A 273 -29.36 -9.57 12.19
N ASP A 274 -28.18 -9.53 12.83
CA ASP A 274 -27.52 -8.28 13.20
C ASP A 274 -26.88 -7.69 11.95
N GLU A 275 -27.30 -6.49 11.56
CA GLU A 275 -26.92 -5.86 10.30
C GLU A 275 -25.43 -5.54 10.23
N ASP A 276 -24.87 -5.02 11.33
CA ASP A 276 -23.45 -4.66 11.40
C ASP A 276 -22.55 -5.91 11.28
N LEU A 277 -22.91 -6.98 11.99
CA LEU A 277 -22.20 -8.25 11.91
C LEU A 277 -22.38 -8.93 10.53
N ASN A 278 -23.56 -8.81 9.93
CA ASN A 278 -23.80 -9.32 8.59
C ASN A 278 -22.93 -8.59 7.57
N ASN A 279 -22.85 -7.26 7.64
CA ASN A 279 -22.00 -6.45 6.78
C ASN A 279 -20.52 -6.80 6.98
N PHE A 280 -20.07 -6.99 8.22
CA PHE A 280 -18.72 -7.48 8.48
C PHE A 280 -18.42 -8.78 7.74
N TYR A 281 -19.23 -9.83 7.88
CA TYR A 281 -18.92 -11.09 7.19
C TYR A 281 -19.06 -10.98 5.67
N LEU A 282 -19.91 -10.11 5.15
CA LEU A 282 -19.98 -9.84 3.72
C LEU A 282 -18.69 -9.23 3.17
N THR A 283 -17.84 -8.58 3.98
CA THR A 283 -16.50 -8.16 3.57
C THR A 283 -15.52 -9.34 3.40
N GLN A 284 -15.80 -10.49 4.02
CA GLN A 284 -14.86 -11.62 4.06
C GLN A 284 -15.00 -12.49 2.80
N LEU A 285 -13.95 -12.60 1.99
CA LEU A 285 -14.04 -13.28 0.69
C LEU A 285 -14.26 -14.79 0.83
N TRP A 286 -13.90 -15.40 1.97
CA TRP A 286 -14.15 -16.81 2.26
C TRP A 286 -15.60 -17.10 2.71
N TYR A 287 -16.42 -16.09 2.95
CA TYR A 287 -17.81 -16.20 3.39
C TYR A 287 -18.81 -15.99 2.24
N LEU A 288 -19.89 -16.77 2.26
CA LEU A 288 -21.09 -16.52 1.46
C LEU A 288 -22.34 -16.71 2.32
N PRO A 289 -23.35 -15.83 2.20
CA PRO A 289 -24.63 -15.97 2.90
C PRO A 289 -25.50 -17.06 2.23
N GLU A 290 -25.71 -18.19 2.90
CA GLU A 290 -26.41 -19.36 2.32
C GLU A 290 -27.62 -19.84 3.13
N VAL A 291 -27.57 -19.74 4.47
CA VAL A 291 -28.55 -20.35 5.38
C VAL A 291 -29.17 -19.30 6.27
N GLN A 292 -30.49 -19.14 6.18
CA GLN A 292 -31.23 -18.21 7.04
C GLN A 292 -31.16 -18.62 8.50
N ALA A 293 -31.11 -17.64 9.40
CA ALA A 293 -31.05 -17.88 10.85
C ALA A 293 -32.19 -18.80 11.37
N SER A 294 -33.39 -18.74 10.78
CA SER A 294 -34.52 -19.61 11.13
C SER A 294 -34.34 -21.06 10.72
N ASP A 295 -33.50 -21.31 9.73
CA ASP A 295 -33.30 -22.62 9.11
C ASP A 295 -31.94 -23.24 9.47
N PHE A 296 -31.11 -22.53 10.25
CA PHE A 296 -29.79 -22.99 10.64
C PHE A 296 -29.88 -24.12 11.68
N ASP A 297 -29.18 -25.22 11.39
CA ASP A 297 -29.08 -26.39 12.27
C ASP A 297 -27.66 -26.45 12.87
N ASP A 298 -27.54 -26.25 14.19
CA ASP A 298 -26.26 -26.29 14.90
C ASP A 298 -25.59 -27.68 14.92
N SER A 299 -26.30 -28.72 14.45
CA SER A 299 -25.76 -30.06 14.31
C SER A 299 -24.61 -30.14 13.29
N VAL A 300 -24.52 -29.18 12.36
CA VAL A 300 -23.46 -29.08 11.35
C VAL A 300 -22.07 -28.87 11.93
N PHE A 301 -21.98 -28.34 13.15
CA PHE A 301 -20.70 -28.06 13.79
C PHE A 301 -19.92 -29.35 14.10
N ASN A 302 -18.64 -29.33 13.76
CA ASN A 302 -17.72 -30.41 14.10
C ASN A 302 -17.28 -30.34 15.59
N GLU A 303 -16.42 -31.28 16.01
CA GLU A 303 -15.98 -31.35 17.42
C GLU A 303 -15.12 -30.15 17.87
N TYR A 304 -14.28 -29.61 16.97
CA TYR A 304 -13.47 -28.41 17.23
C TYR A 304 -14.36 -27.19 17.37
N GLU A 305 -15.31 -27.00 16.45
CA GLU A 305 -16.24 -25.88 16.44
C GLU A 305 -17.12 -25.87 17.69
N LYS A 306 -17.68 -27.01 18.09
CA LYS A 306 -18.48 -27.13 19.32
C LYS A 306 -17.69 -26.75 20.56
N TYR A 307 -16.46 -27.25 20.67
CA TYR A 307 -15.59 -26.93 21.80
C TYR A 307 -15.20 -25.45 21.82
N ASN A 308 -14.77 -24.91 20.67
CA ASN A 308 -14.33 -23.52 20.55
C ASN A 308 -15.50 -22.56 20.74
N LEU A 309 -16.70 -22.90 20.28
CA LEU A 309 -17.91 -22.11 20.52
C LEU A 309 -18.22 -22.02 22.02
N GLU A 310 -18.11 -23.12 22.76
CA GLU A 310 -18.30 -23.10 24.22
C GLU A 310 -17.24 -22.22 24.92
N LEU A 311 -15.98 -22.31 24.50
CA LEU A 311 -14.89 -21.48 25.03
C LEU A 311 -15.12 -20.00 24.72
N LEU A 312 -15.29 -19.66 23.44
CA LEU A 312 -15.46 -18.29 22.97
C LEU A 312 -16.72 -17.64 23.53
N SER A 313 -17.82 -18.39 23.70
CA SER A 313 -19.03 -17.86 24.35
C SER A 313 -18.82 -17.44 25.80
N LYS A 314 -17.83 -18.01 26.50
CA LYS A 314 -17.47 -17.60 27.87
C LYS A 314 -16.52 -16.41 27.91
N LEU A 315 -15.72 -16.23 26.86
CA LEU A 315 -14.72 -15.17 26.74
C LEU A 315 -15.27 -13.91 26.08
N ASP A 316 -16.32 -14.04 25.27
CA ASP A 316 -16.95 -12.92 24.58
C ASP A 316 -17.68 -12.01 25.57
N THR A 317 -17.14 -10.80 25.72
CA THR A 317 -17.68 -9.73 26.58
C THR A 317 -17.95 -8.45 25.80
N TYR A 318 -18.03 -8.53 24.47
CA TYR A 318 -18.30 -7.38 23.60
C TYR A 318 -19.76 -6.91 23.75
#